data_AF-A0A1D3TG77-F1
#
_entry.id   AF-A0A1D3TG77-F1
#
_cell.length_a   1.000
_cell.length_b   1.000
_cell.length_c   1.000
_cell.angle_alpha   90.00
_cell.angle_beta   90.00
_cell.angle_gamma   90.00
#
_symmetry.space_group_name_H-M   'P 1'
#
loop_
_entity.id
_entity.type
_entity.pdbx_description
1 polymer ?
#
loop_
_entity_poly.entity_id
_entity_poly.type
_entity_poly.pdbx_seq_one_letter_code
_entity_poly.pdbx_strand_id
1 'polypeptide(L)'
;MSKTNLWKKSNVHDSHELQKSWNNPTFSDSDDYGEGFPIVVNKEGKFYKKLYAFIESKATYINLILRLKCEDEKENSAPKGKYLKANKKSLQEEKEDRENALNLIREIVKSKFPKRSDEQIDLYLKELTKDPPRENCSLHDTLFQRNEKKMFVKHNLISYILNFVDCKTLIKFKECSKIDNEMVSLYLRKILYTLSFKDNEIKTNIHYWRNVVDYFFFKSGNLKPIERSKYPMIANELEKNKSFCTITKDSMDSNIFISLDYFNENLISSCNHNNPLPHTCNSKNKINGITHFKTDKITIVDFIEEYYKRLTINDDELMWNVCNFRKSPEFLTLLLFEYLKCMLSVLNKYSGICLFKKTEYMVNCGHHISHRIWIQMFYEYGHDSANMEKKKKKIKQNIHNTDNAGDHENDDNNNRTLYLTIADHYKWDA
;
A
#
# COMPACT_ATOMS: atom_id res chain seq x y z
N MET A 1 45.75 21.50 24.49
CA MET A 1 46.99 20.81 24.10
C MET A 1 46.60 19.36 23.82
N SER A 2 46.77 18.75 22.65
CA SER A 2 47.83 18.85 21.66
C SER A 2 47.31 18.96 20.23
N LYS A 3 47.98 19.82 19.45
CA LYS A 3 47.97 19.86 18.00
C LYS A 3 48.88 18.75 17.48
N THR A 4 48.42 17.96 16.52
CA THR A 4 49.30 17.15 15.67
C THR A 4 48.98 17.46 14.22
N ASN A 5 49.85 18.29 13.65
CA ASN A 5 50.00 18.54 12.23
C ASN A 5 50.40 17.24 11.51
N LEU A 6 49.73 16.94 10.42
CA LEU A 6 50.24 16.04 9.39
C LEU A 6 50.18 16.78 8.06
N TRP A 7 51.23 17.57 7.83
CA TRP A 7 51.63 17.97 6.48
C TRP A 7 52.12 16.73 5.74
N LYS A 8 51.53 16.45 4.57
CA LYS A 8 52.16 15.64 3.53
C LYS A 8 52.13 16.43 2.22
N LYS A 9 53.32 16.49 1.62
CA LYS A 9 53.79 17.36 0.54
C LYS A 9 52.84 17.44 -0.66
N SER A 10 52.57 18.67 -1.07
CA SER A 10 52.06 19.01 -2.40
C SER A 10 53.20 18.85 -3.43
N ASN A 11 53.06 17.89 -4.35
CA ASN A 11 53.72 17.98 -5.64
C ASN A 11 52.75 18.64 -6.62
N VAL A 12 53.18 19.77 -7.16
CA VAL A 12 52.59 20.50 -8.28
C VAL A 12 53.10 19.85 -9.58
N HIS A 13 52.26 19.91 -10.63
CA HIS A 13 52.29 19.26 -11.96
C HIS A 13 51.55 17.91 -12.00
N ASP A 14 50.44 17.72 -12.71
CA ASP A 14 49.94 18.38 -13.93
C ASP A 14 48.52 18.92 -13.79
N SER A 15 48.36 20.20 -14.12
CA SER A 15 47.08 20.90 -14.23
C SER A 15 46.72 21.04 -15.70
N HIS A 16 46.16 19.99 -16.29
CA HIS A 16 45.28 20.09 -17.45
C HIS A 16 44.34 18.87 -17.42
N GLU A 17 43.05 19.12 -17.66
CA GLU A 17 41.96 18.13 -17.70
C GLU A 17 41.43 17.64 -16.34
N LEU A 18 40.55 18.42 -15.70
CA LEU A 18 39.37 17.91 -14.96
C LEU A 18 38.55 19.10 -14.40
N GLN A 19 38.04 19.93 -15.31
CA GLN A 19 36.83 20.71 -15.08
C GLN A 19 35.76 20.22 -16.05
N LYS A 20 35.13 19.08 -15.74
CA LYS A 20 33.77 18.83 -16.24
C LYS A 20 32.82 19.33 -15.15
N SER A 21 32.44 20.59 -15.29
CA SER A 21 31.37 21.17 -14.50
C SER A 21 30.10 20.36 -14.71
N TRP A 22 29.29 20.29 -13.66
CA TRP A 22 27.91 19.83 -13.71
C TRP A 22 27.08 20.86 -14.50
N ASN A 23 27.27 20.89 -15.81
CA ASN A 23 26.38 21.60 -16.71
C ASN A 23 25.32 20.60 -17.13
N ASN A 24 24.07 20.84 -16.70
CA ASN A 24 22.92 20.36 -17.44
C ASN A 24 23.17 20.69 -18.93
N PRO A 25 23.03 19.72 -19.85
CA PRO A 25 23.26 20.03 -21.24
C PRO A 25 22.14 20.98 -21.72
N THR A 26 22.46 22.26 -21.82
CA THR A 26 21.62 23.27 -22.44
C THR A 26 21.69 23.03 -23.95
N PHE A 27 20.79 22.21 -24.47
CA PHE A 27 20.66 22.01 -25.91
C PHE A 27 19.97 23.23 -26.54
N SER A 28 20.56 23.82 -27.58
CA SER A 28 19.89 24.87 -28.36
C SER A 28 18.66 24.30 -29.09
N ASP A 29 17.61 25.11 -29.15
CA ASP A 29 16.30 24.79 -29.76
C ASP A 29 16.26 25.01 -31.29
N SER A 30 17.39 25.37 -31.92
CA SER A 30 17.43 25.91 -33.28
C SER A 30 17.37 24.87 -34.42
N ASP A 31 17.49 23.57 -34.14
CA ASP A 31 17.78 22.57 -35.19
C ASP A 31 16.74 21.46 -35.31
N ASP A 32 15.47 21.71 -34.97
CA ASP A 32 14.38 20.70 -35.06
C ASP A 32 13.66 20.72 -36.42
N TYR A 33 14.39 20.99 -37.51
CA TYR A 33 13.86 20.93 -38.87
C TYR A 33 14.18 19.58 -39.50
N GLY A 34 13.13 18.78 -39.72
CA GLY A 34 13.12 17.75 -40.75
C GLY A 34 13.59 16.36 -40.33
N GLU A 35 12.83 15.70 -39.45
CA GLU A 35 12.68 14.24 -39.58
C GLU A 35 11.22 14.01 -40.00
N GLY A 36 10.99 13.77 -41.30
CA GLY A 36 9.68 13.37 -41.81
C GLY A 36 9.17 12.13 -41.07
N PHE A 37 7.86 11.99 -40.92
CA PHE A 37 7.17 10.94 -40.15
C PHE A 37 7.85 9.57 -40.25
N PRO A 38 8.74 9.20 -39.30
CA PRO A 38 9.42 7.93 -39.37
C PRO A 38 8.44 6.86 -38.91
N ILE A 39 8.21 5.84 -39.75
CA ILE A 39 7.47 4.63 -39.35
C ILE A 39 8.31 3.79 -38.37
N VAL A 40 9.63 4.05 -38.29
CA VAL A 40 10.60 3.30 -37.48
C VAL A 40 11.41 4.27 -36.61
N VAL A 41 11.69 3.88 -35.36
CA VAL A 41 12.48 4.69 -34.41
C VAL A 41 13.94 4.82 -34.86
N ASN A 42 14.40 6.03 -35.11
CA ASN A 42 15.80 6.33 -35.41
C ASN A 42 16.60 6.50 -34.11
N LYS A 43 17.22 5.42 -33.62
CA LYS A 43 18.01 5.44 -32.37
C LYS A 43 19.24 6.35 -32.44
N GLU A 44 19.78 6.59 -33.63
CA GLU A 44 20.94 7.46 -33.83
C GLU A 44 20.54 8.93 -34.00
N GLY A 45 19.25 9.19 -34.21
CA GLY A 45 18.66 10.50 -34.42
C GLY A 45 18.85 11.43 -33.23
N LYS A 46 18.96 12.74 -33.52
CA LYS A 46 19.12 13.79 -32.50
C LYS A 46 17.95 13.76 -31.51
N PHE A 47 16.74 13.50 -31.99
CA PHE A 47 15.55 13.44 -31.14
C PHE A 47 15.57 12.26 -30.18
N TYR A 48 15.87 11.02 -30.64
CA TYR A 48 15.99 9.86 -29.74
C TYR A 48 17.00 10.11 -28.63
N LYS A 49 18.19 10.63 -28.98
CA LYS A 49 19.25 10.94 -28.00
C LYS A 49 18.81 12.01 -26.99
N LYS A 50 18.16 13.07 -27.45
CA LYS A 50 17.60 14.13 -26.56
C LYS A 50 16.51 13.59 -25.65
N LEU A 51 15.62 12.75 -26.17
CA LEU A 51 14.54 12.12 -25.40
C LEU A 51 15.11 11.13 -24.38
N TYR A 52 16.05 10.27 -24.78
CA TYR A 52 16.71 9.30 -23.91
C TYR A 52 17.42 10.01 -22.75
N ALA A 53 18.23 11.02 -23.04
CA ALA A 53 18.90 11.83 -22.00
C ALA A 53 17.90 12.58 -21.10
N PHE A 54 16.78 13.06 -21.66
CA PHE A 54 15.73 13.69 -20.87
C PHE A 54 15.06 12.71 -19.91
N ILE A 55 14.73 11.49 -20.34
CA ILE A 55 14.19 10.45 -19.46
C ILE A 55 15.24 10.01 -18.43
N GLU A 56 16.49 9.81 -18.84
CA GLU A 56 17.61 9.44 -17.96
C GLU A 56 17.86 10.50 -16.87
N SER A 57 17.60 11.78 -17.16
CA SER A 57 17.85 12.88 -16.23
C SER A 57 17.06 12.83 -14.93
N LYS A 58 15.95 12.08 -14.88
CA LYS A 58 15.15 11.91 -13.65
C LYS A 58 14.69 10.47 -13.48
N ALA A 59 15.04 9.90 -12.33
CA ALA A 59 14.62 8.55 -11.96
C ALA A 59 13.09 8.38 -11.86
N THR A 60 12.33 9.46 -11.60
CA THR A 60 10.86 9.44 -11.70
C THR A 60 10.36 9.16 -13.12
N TYR A 61 11.05 9.67 -14.15
CA TYR A 61 10.69 9.39 -15.55
C TYR A 61 11.07 7.97 -15.94
N ILE A 62 12.25 7.50 -15.52
CA ILE A 62 12.67 6.10 -15.69
C ILE A 62 11.64 5.16 -15.05
N ASN A 63 11.18 5.45 -13.83
CA ASN A 63 10.14 4.68 -13.15
C ASN A 63 8.82 4.65 -13.92
N LEU A 64 8.39 5.76 -14.53
CA LEU A 64 7.20 5.78 -15.38
C LEU A 64 7.37 4.86 -16.60
N ILE A 65 8.52 4.89 -17.27
CA ILE A 65 8.82 3.98 -18.39
C ILE A 65 8.85 2.51 -17.93
N LEU A 66 9.44 2.23 -16.77
CA LEU A 66 9.50 0.86 -16.22
C LEU A 66 8.10 0.31 -15.89
N ARG A 67 7.15 1.15 -15.46
CA ARG A 67 5.76 0.73 -15.24
C ARG A 67 5.03 0.32 -16.52
N LEU A 68 5.50 0.79 -17.68
CA LEU A 68 4.94 0.41 -18.98
C LEU A 68 5.36 -0.99 -19.44
N LYS A 69 6.40 -1.59 -18.84
CA LYS A 69 6.84 -2.95 -19.22
C LYS A 69 5.76 -3.97 -18.89
N CYS A 70 5.41 -4.77 -19.90
CA CYS A 70 4.61 -5.96 -19.71
C CYS A 70 5.49 -7.05 -19.07
N GLU A 71 5.17 -7.49 -17.86
CA GLU A 71 5.68 -8.78 -17.36
C GLU A 71 4.84 -9.89 -17.98
N ASP A 72 5.21 -10.33 -19.19
CA ASP A 72 4.55 -11.43 -19.91
C ASP A 72 4.61 -12.78 -19.15
N GLU A 73 5.40 -12.87 -18.07
CA GLU A 73 5.55 -14.10 -17.28
C GLU A 73 4.40 -14.40 -16.30
N LYS A 74 3.53 -13.43 -15.97
CA LYS A 74 2.42 -13.65 -15.02
C LYS A 74 1.16 -14.26 -15.64
N GLU A 75 1.03 -14.26 -16.96
CA GLU A 75 -0.15 -14.86 -17.63
C GLU A 75 -0.15 -16.39 -17.59
N ASN A 76 1.02 -17.03 -17.40
CA ASN A 76 1.12 -18.49 -17.37
C ASN A 76 0.87 -19.12 -15.99
N SER A 77 0.70 -18.32 -14.92
CA SER A 77 0.33 -18.82 -13.59
C SER A 77 -1.13 -18.55 -13.24
N ALA A 78 -2.05 -18.80 -14.19
CA ALA A 78 -3.48 -18.67 -13.94
C ALA A 78 -3.95 -19.66 -12.83
N PRO A 79 -4.46 -19.20 -11.68
CA PRO A 79 -4.98 -20.09 -10.66
C PRO A 79 -6.32 -20.67 -11.13
N LYS A 80 -6.44 -22.00 -11.18
CA LYS A 80 -7.70 -22.70 -11.48
C LYS A 80 -8.58 -22.72 -10.22
N GLY A 81 -9.73 -22.01 -10.20
CA GLY A 81 -10.68 -22.09 -9.09
C GLY A 81 -11.73 -20.97 -9.03
N LYS A 82 -12.60 -21.02 -8.01
CA LYS A 82 -13.79 -20.16 -7.79
C LYS A 82 -13.53 -18.64 -7.69
N TYR A 83 -12.27 -18.19 -7.72
CA TYR A 83 -11.87 -16.80 -7.47
C TYR A 83 -11.29 -16.06 -8.69
N LEU A 84 -11.55 -16.52 -9.91
CA LEU A 84 -11.25 -15.81 -11.18
C LEU A 84 -11.63 -14.32 -11.15
N LYS A 85 -12.67 -13.94 -10.39
CA LYS A 85 -13.15 -12.55 -10.29
C LYS A 85 -12.21 -11.62 -9.50
N ALA A 86 -11.47 -12.12 -8.51
CA ALA A 86 -10.53 -11.28 -7.73
C ALA A 86 -9.25 -10.99 -8.54
N ASN A 87 -8.74 -12.00 -9.24
CA ASN A 87 -7.55 -11.84 -10.09
C ASN A 87 -7.84 -10.98 -11.34
N LYS A 88 -9.06 -11.04 -11.89
CA LYS A 88 -9.49 -10.10 -12.94
C LYS A 88 -9.46 -8.64 -12.48
N LYS A 89 -9.73 -8.36 -11.20
CA LYS A 89 -9.69 -7.00 -10.65
C LYS A 89 -8.25 -6.50 -10.46
N SER A 90 -7.33 -7.34 -9.96
CA SER A 90 -5.91 -6.96 -9.88
C SER A 90 -5.27 -6.74 -11.25
N LEU A 91 -5.63 -7.57 -12.24
CA LEU A 91 -5.24 -7.34 -13.64
C LEU A 91 -5.82 -6.05 -14.22
N GLN A 92 -7.01 -5.64 -13.78
CA GLN A 92 -7.65 -4.39 -14.20
C GLN A 92 -7.00 -3.17 -13.54
N GLU A 93 -6.69 -3.24 -12.25
CA GLU A 93 -5.93 -2.21 -11.51
C GLU A 93 -4.51 -2.04 -12.08
N GLU A 94 -3.82 -3.13 -12.45
CA GLU A 94 -2.53 -3.04 -13.15
C GLU A 94 -2.65 -2.39 -14.53
N LYS A 95 -3.73 -2.63 -15.28
CA LYS A 95 -3.96 -1.97 -16.57
C LYS A 95 -4.23 -0.48 -16.40
N GLU A 96 -5.00 -0.11 -15.39
CA GLU A 96 -5.32 1.29 -15.07
C GLU A 96 -4.08 2.07 -14.62
N ASP A 97 -3.21 1.50 -13.76
CA ASP A 97 -1.93 2.13 -13.38
C ASP A 97 -1.00 2.31 -14.60
N ARG A 98 -0.97 1.35 -15.54
CA ARG A 98 -0.19 1.47 -16.78
C ARG A 98 -0.71 2.58 -17.68
N GLU A 99 -2.03 2.68 -17.85
CA GLU A 99 -2.65 3.73 -18.66
C GLU A 99 -2.41 5.12 -18.04
N ASN A 100 -2.54 5.24 -16.72
CA ASN A 100 -2.22 6.44 -15.98
C ASN A 100 -0.74 6.84 -16.12
N ALA A 101 0.19 5.87 -16.01
CA ALA A 101 1.61 6.11 -16.20
C ALA A 101 1.95 6.54 -17.63
N LEU A 102 1.31 5.94 -18.64
CA LEU A 102 1.49 6.30 -20.05
C LEU A 102 1.01 7.72 -20.33
N ASN A 103 -0.17 8.07 -19.82
CA ASN A 103 -0.73 9.41 -19.99
C ASN A 103 0.17 10.46 -19.34
N LEU A 104 0.62 10.21 -18.11
CA LEU A 104 1.50 11.13 -17.38
C LEU A 104 2.85 11.33 -18.10
N ILE A 105 3.50 10.25 -18.56
CA ILE A 105 4.79 10.40 -19.26
C ILE A 105 4.61 11.06 -20.62
N ARG A 106 3.49 10.82 -21.32
CA ARG A 106 3.15 11.51 -22.58
C ARG A 106 3.01 13.00 -22.35
N GLU A 107 2.29 13.43 -21.32
CA GLU A 107 2.15 14.86 -20.97
C GLU A 107 3.51 15.49 -20.64
N ILE A 108 4.34 14.80 -19.85
CA ILE A 108 5.69 15.29 -19.50
C ILE A 108 6.55 15.45 -20.75
N VAL A 109 6.57 14.46 -21.65
CA VAL A 109 7.35 14.52 -22.90
C VAL A 109 6.80 15.58 -23.83
N LYS A 110 5.46 15.70 -23.97
CA LYS A 110 4.82 16.71 -24.81
C LYS A 110 5.12 18.13 -24.33
N SER A 111 5.15 18.35 -23.00
CA SER A 111 5.52 19.64 -22.42
C SER A 111 6.96 20.05 -22.77
N LYS A 112 7.87 19.08 -22.89
CA LYS A 112 9.28 19.30 -23.23
C LYS A 112 9.52 19.39 -24.74
N PHE A 113 8.74 18.66 -25.54
CA PHE A 113 8.87 18.57 -26.99
C PHE A 113 7.52 18.85 -27.68
N PRO A 114 7.00 20.09 -27.60
CA PRO A 114 5.63 20.42 -28.04
C PRO A 114 5.43 20.29 -29.56
N LYS A 115 6.51 20.39 -30.35
CA LYS A 115 6.51 20.34 -31.82
C LYS A 115 6.31 18.93 -32.39
N ARG A 116 6.41 17.87 -31.57
CA ARG A 116 6.30 16.47 -32.02
C ARG A 116 4.86 15.97 -31.93
N SER A 117 4.41 15.18 -32.90
CA SER A 117 3.06 14.59 -32.85
C SER A 117 2.96 13.52 -31.76
N ASP A 118 1.75 13.27 -31.27
CA ASP A 118 1.53 12.29 -30.20
C ASP A 118 1.89 10.87 -30.68
N GLU A 119 1.64 10.56 -31.95
CA GLU A 119 2.01 9.30 -32.59
C GLU A 119 3.54 9.09 -32.62
N GLN A 120 4.31 10.15 -32.87
CA GLN A 120 5.77 10.10 -32.82
C GLN A 120 6.26 9.89 -31.39
N ILE A 121 5.69 10.60 -30.42
CA ILE A 121 6.03 10.41 -28.99
C ILE A 121 5.76 8.97 -28.56
N ASP A 122 4.59 8.44 -28.91
CA ASP A 122 4.19 7.06 -28.57
C ASP A 122 5.12 6.01 -29.19
N LEU A 123 5.52 6.20 -30.45
CA LEU A 123 6.46 5.32 -31.14
C LEU A 123 7.80 5.23 -30.40
N TYR A 124 8.33 6.37 -29.96
CA TYR A 124 9.61 6.45 -29.26
C TYR A 124 9.50 5.96 -27.80
N LEU A 125 8.40 6.24 -27.11
CA LEU A 125 8.12 5.70 -25.77
C LEU A 125 8.00 4.18 -25.77
N LYS A 126 7.38 3.58 -26.79
CA LYS A 126 7.33 2.12 -26.99
C LYS A 126 8.74 1.53 -27.09
N GLU A 127 9.65 2.20 -27.78
CA GLU A 127 11.03 1.72 -27.90
C GLU A 127 11.82 1.89 -26.61
N LEU A 128 11.66 3.01 -25.90
CA LEU A 128 12.23 3.21 -24.55
C LEU A 128 11.67 2.20 -23.53
N THR A 129 10.45 1.73 -23.71
CA THR A 129 9.88 0.68 -22.85
C THR A 129 10.60 -0.66 -23.03
N LYS A 130 11.09 -0.97 -24.24
CA LYS A 130 11.88 -2.18 -24.48
C LYS A 130 13.25 -2.09 -23.81
N ASP A 131 13.94 -0.97 -24.01
CA ASP A 131 15.27 -0.70 -23.47
C ASP A 131 15.28 0.62 -22.66
N PRO A 132 14.82 0.58 -21.40
CA PRO A 132 14.72 1.77 -20.56
C PRO A 132 16.11 2.29 -20.17
N PRO A 133 16.28 3.62 -20.05
CA PRO A 133 17.48 4.21 -19.50
C PRO A 133 17.82 3.61 -18.13
N ARG A 134 19.11 3.36 -17.91
CA ARG A 134 19.59 2.86 -16.61
C ARG A 134 19.69 4.04 -15.65
N GLU A 135 19.31 3.81 -14.39
CA GLU A 135 19.55 4.78 -13.33
C GLU A 135 21.07 4.97 -13.19
N ASN A 136 21.54 6.20 -13.41
CA ASN A 136 22.94 6.59 -13.22
C ASN A 136 23.05 7.43 -11.95
N CYS A 137 23.19 6.75 -10.80
CA CYS A 137 23.25 7.38 -9.50
C CYS A 137 24.53 6.96 -8.77
N SER A 138 25.39 7.92 -8.45
CA SER A 138 26.64 7.68 -7.72
C SER A 138 26.42 7.00 -6.36
N LEU A 139 25.28 7.27 -5.73
CA LEU A 139 24.86 6.61 -4.49
C LEU A 139 24.58 5.12 -4.73
N HIS A 140 23.95 4.76 -5.85
CA HIS A 140 23.70 3.35 -6.20
C HIS A 140 25.00 2.62 -6.47
N ASP A 141 25.89 3.23 -7.26
CA ASP A 141 27.19 2.65 -7.60
C ASP A 141 28.09 2.44 -6.39
N THR A 142 28.00 3.33 -5.39
CA THR A 142 28.90 3.31 -4.23
C THR A 142 28.33 2.55 -3.03
N LEU A 143 27.06 2.78 -2.69
CA LEU A 143 26.44 2.26 -1.48
C LEU A 143 25.57 1.04 -1.76
N PHE A 144 24.85 0.99 -2.89
CA PHE A 144 23.82 -0.03 -3.14
C PHE A 144 24.34 -1.23 -3.95
N GLN A 145 25.64 -1.50 -3.82
CA GLN A 145 26.29 -2.65 -4.43
C GLN A 145 25.71 -3.96 -3.91
N ARG A 146 25.43 -4.89 -4.84
CA ARG A 146 24.95 -6.23 -4.53
C ARG A 146 26.07 -7.26 -4.70
N ASN A 147 26.02 -8.30 -3.87
CA ASN A 147 26.85 -9.49 -4.05
C ASN A 147 26.22 -10.45 -5.08
N GLU A 148 26.90 -11.57 -5.33
CA GLU A 148 26.44 -12.63 -6.25
C GLU A 148 25.06 -13.21 -5.88
N LYS A 149 24.69 -13.17 -4.60
CA LYS A 149 23.37 -13.60 -4.09
C LYS A 149 22.30 -12.50 -4.22
N LYS A 150 22.57 -11.42 -4.95
CA LYS A 150 21.71 -10.23 -5.08
C LYS A 150 21.40 -9.52 -3.76
N MET A 151 22.20 -9.74 -2.71
CA MET A 151 22.07 -9.06 -1.42
C MET A 151 22.94 -7.82 -1.36
N PHE A 152 22.48 -6.79 -0.66
CA PHE A 152 23.25 -5.55 -0.50
C PHE A 152 24.44 -5.73 0.45
N VAL A 153 25.64 -5.46 -0.07
CA VAL A 153 26.90 -5.66 0.67
C VAL A 153 26.97 -4.73 1.90
N LYS A 154 26.62 -3.46 1.72
CA LYS A 154 26.70 -2.42 2.75
C LYS A 154 25.39 -2.22 3.55
N HIS A 155 24.54 -3.25 3.64
CA HIS A 155 23.21 -3.13 4.25
C HIS A 155 23.20 -2.53 5.67
N ASN A 156 24.21 -2.84 6.50
CA ASN A 156 24.32 -2.30 7.86
C ASN A 156 24.62 -0.79 7.85
N LEU A 157 25.53 -0.34 7.00
CA LEU A 157 25.84 1.08 6.83
C LEU A 157 24.62 1.84 6.29
N ILE A 158 23.92 1.26 5.32
CA ILE A 158 22.70 1.85 4.75
C ILE A 158 21.63 1.98 5.83
N SER A 159 21.38 0.91 6.61
CA SER A 159 20.42 0.94 7.71
C SER A 159 20.78 2.01 8.76
N TYR A 160 22.08 2.13 9.07
CA TYR A 160 22.59 3.14 9.98
C TYR A 160 22.37 4.57 9.44
N ILE A 161 22.61 4.81 8.15
CA ILE A 161 22.35 6.13 7.54
C ILE A 161 20.84 6.43 7.57
N LEU A 162 20.02 5.48 7.13
CA LEU A 162 18.56 5.65 7.09
C LEU A 162 17.95 5.87 8.49
N ASN A 163 18.61 5.38 9.55
CA ASN A 163 18.25 5.67 10.95
C ASN A 163 18.33 7.16 11.30
N PHE A 164 19.04 8.02 10.56
CA PHE A 164 19.07 9.46 10.81
C PHE A 164 18.16 10.27 9.88
N VAL A 165 17.50 9.62 8.91
CA VAL A 165 16.64 10.29 7.92
C VAL A 165 15.21 10.38 8.43
N ASP A 166 14.62 11.58 8.45
CA ASP A 166 13.25 11.79 8.90
C ASP A 166 12.21 11.11 7.98
N CYS A 167 10.98 10.91 8.48
CA CYS A 167 9.94 10.17 7.76
C CYS A 167 9.58 10.80 6.41
N LYS A 168 9.54 12.14 6.31
CA LYS A 168 9.18 12.81 5.05
C LYS A 168 10.25 12.56 4.01
N THR A 169 11.52 12.64 4.39
CA THR A 169 12.64 12.34 3.49
C THR A 169 12.69 10.85 3.12
N LEU A 170 12.39 9.93 4.04
CA LEU A 170 12.29 8.49 3.72
C LEU A 170 11.21 8.21 2.67
N ILE A 171 10.02 8.82 2.80
CA ILE A 171 8.93 8.68 1.81
C ILE A 171 9.39 9.20 0.45
N LYS A 172 9.94 10.42 0.39
CA LYS A 172 10.46 10.99 -0.86
C LYS A 172 11.55 10.12 -1.46
N PHE A 173 12.42 9.54 -0.64
CA PHE A 173 13.47 8.64 -1.10
C PHE A 173 12.89 7.38 -1.75
N LYS A 174 11.78 6.82 -1.25
CA LYS A 174 11.07 5.71 -1.91
C LYS A 174 10.53 6.05 -3.30
N GLU A 175 10.30 7.34 -3.59
CA GLU A 175 9.77 7.82 -4.87
C GLU A 175 10.87 8.09 -5.89
N CYS A 176 12.12 8.25 -5.44
CA CYS A 176 13.25 8.54 -6.31
C CYS A 176 13.49 7.41 -7.31
N SER A 177 13.63 6.17 -6.85
CA SER A 177 14.03 5.04 -7.71
C SER A 177 13.49 3.70 -7.19
N LYS A 178 13.45 2.68 -8.06
CA LYS A 178 13.07 1.31 -7.65
C LYS A 178 14.04 0.75 -6.60
N ILE A 179 15.33 1.04 -6.74
CA ILE A 179 16.38 0.59 -5.81
C ILE A 179 16.24 1.34 -4.47
N ASP A 180 15.99 2.64 -4.51
CA ASP A 180 15.76 3.44 -3.29
C ASP A 180 14.54 2.91 -2.51
N ASN A 181 13.45 2.59 -3.21
CA ASN A 181 12.26 2.00 -2.62
C ASN A 181 12.55 0.64 -1.95
N GLU A 182 13.29 -0.24 -2.63
CA GLU A 182 13.70 -1.52 -2.07
C GLU A 182 14.56 -1.34 -0.81
N MET A 183 15.47 -0.37 -0.82
CA MET A 183 16.34 -0.08 0.33
C MET A 183 15.58 0.40 1.55
N VAL A 184 14.71 1.39 1.38
CA VAL A 184 13.88 1.87 2.48
C VAL A 184 12.95 0.76 2.97
N SER A 185 12.40 -0.05 2.07
CA SER A 185 11.55 -1.19 2.44
C SER A 185 12.33 -2.23 3.26
N LEU A 186 13.56 -2.57 2.87
CA LEU A 186 14.44 -3.45 3.66
C LEU A 186 14.77 -2.88 5.03
N TYR A 187 15.06 -1.58 5.11
CA TYR A 187 15.29 -0.88 6.36
C TYR A 187 14.07 -0.94 7.29
N LEU A 188 12.87 -0.65 6.78
CA LEU A 188 11.62 -0.75 7.55
C LEU A 188 11.34 -2.19 8.00
N ARG A 189 11.59 -3.20 7.16
CA ARG A 189 11.48 -4.62 7.54
C ARG A 189 12.45 -5.01 8.65
N LYS A 190 13.67 -4.46 8.63
CA LYS A 190 14.64 -4.67 9.71
C LYS A 190 14.11 -4.11 11.03
N ILE A 191 13.49 -2.93 11.02
CA ILE A 191 12.83 -2.36 12.20
C ILE A 191 11.67 -3.24 12.64
N LEU A 192 10.77 -3.65 11.73
CA LEU A 192 9.65 -4.55 12.05
C LEU A 192 10.13 -5.83 12.74
N TYR A 193 11.25 -6.40 12.30
CA TYR A 193 11.84 -7.58 12.91
C TYR A 193 12.34 -7.34 14.34
N THR A 194 12.58 -6.09 14.76
CA THR A 194 13.02 -5.74 16.11
C THR A 194 11.89 -5.38 17.07
N LEU A 195 10.65 -5.26 16.59
CA LEU A 195 9.51 -4.85 17.42
C LEU A 195 9.01 -6.00 18.31
N SER A 196 8.35 -5.63 19.41
CA SER A 196 8.02 -6.53 20.52
C SER A 196 6.82 -7.46 20.30
N PHE A 197 6.05 -7.31 19.22
CA PHE A 197 4.91 -8.21 18.95
C PHE A 197 5.32 -9.68 18.73
N LYS A 198 6.61 -9.94 18.51
CA LYS A 198 7.18 -11.29 18.41
C LYS A 198 7.64 -11.88 19.74
N ASP A 199 7.77 -11.05 20.79
CA ASP A 199 8.33 -11.46 22.08
C ASP A 199 7.28 -12.13 22.98
N ASN A 200 6.00 -11.90 22.67
CA ASN A 200 4.87 -12.58 23.29
C ASN A 200 4.79 -14.07 22.87
N GLU A 201 4.14 -14.89 23.68
CA GLU A 201 3.92 -16.31 23.37
C GLU A 201 3.13 -16.49 22.05
N ILE A 202 3.69 -17.24 21.09
CA ILE A 202 3.07 -17.50 19.79
C ILE A 202 2.81 -19.01 19.68
N LYS A 203 1.56 -19.40 19.96
CA LYS A 203 1.11 -20.80 19.79
C LYS A 203 0.54 -21.07 18.40
N THR A 204 -0.06 -20.05 17.78
CA THR A 204 -0.71 -20.17 16.46
C THR A 204 -0.61 -18.86 15.68
N ASN A 205 -0.92 -18.89 14.39
CA ASN A 205 -0.89 -17.70 13.53
C ASN A 205 -1.86 -16.60 13.99
N ILE A 206 -3.01 -16.96 14.59
CA ILE A 206 -3.94 -15.97 15.14
C ILE A 206 -3.38 -15.30 16.42
N HIS A 207 -2.57 -16.00 17.22
CA HIS A 207 -1.86 -15.37 18.36
C HIS A 207 -0.86 -14.32 17.86
N TYR A 208 -0.07 -14.68 16.83
CA TYR A 208 0.85 -13.72 16.22
C TYR A 208 0.10 -12.52 15.64
N TRP A 209 -0.99 -12.74 14.92
CA TRP A 209 -1.82 -11.66 14.39
C TRP A 209 -2.41 -10.77 15.47
N ARG A 210 -2.90 -11.35 16.57
CA ARG A 210 -3.37 -10.60 17.73
C ARG A 210 -2.26 -9.74 18.32
N ASN A 211 -1.03 -10.24 18.45
CA ASN A 211 0.10 -9.45 18.95
C ASN A 211 0.44 -8.27 18.03
N VAL A 212 0.35 -8.48 16.71
CA VAL A 212 0.54 -7.41 15.73
C VAL A 212 -0.53 -6.33 15.87
N VAL A 213 -1.80 -6.73 15.96
CA VAL A 213 -2.91 -5.80 16.17
C VAL A 213 -2.77 -5.06 17.51
N ASP A 214 -2.45 -5.78 18.59
CA ASP A 214 -2.15 -5.20 19.90
C ASP A 214 -1.06 -4.12 19.83
N TYR A 215 0.05 -4.42 19.12
CA TYR A 215 1.14 -3.48 18.94
C TYR A 215 0.71 -2.21 18.19
N PHE A 216 0.15 -2.34 16.98
CA PHE A 216 -0.13 -1.19 16.12
C PHE A 216 -1.34 -0.38 16.59
N PHE A 217 -2.34 -1.01 17.21
CA PHE A 217 -3.64 -0.39 17.46
C PHE A 217 -3.94 -0.09 18.93
N PHE A 218 -3.14 -0.63 19.87
CA PHE A 218 -3.36 -0.41 21.31
C PHE A 218 -2.10 0.03 22.05
N LYS A 219 -0.93 -0.54 21.77
CA LYS A 219 0.31 -0.22 22.50
C LYS A 219 1.03 1.00 21.93
N SER A 220 1.40 0.96 20.65
CA SER A 220 2.15 2.05 20.00
C SER A 220 1.26 3.16 19.46
N GLY A 221 0.03 2.81 19.07
CA GLY A 221 -0.97 3.75 18.60
C GLY A 221 -2.33 3.45 19.22
N ASN A 222 -3.22 4.44 19.19
CA ASN A 222 -4.63 4.32 19.47
C ASN A 222 -5.41 4.97 18.33
N LEU A 223 -6.58 4.44 18.01
CA LEU A 223 -7.45 5.06 17.02
C LEU A 223 -8.44 6.01 17.68
N LYS A 224 -8.80 7.09 16.98
CA LYS A 224 -9.89 8.00 17.34
C LYS A 224 -10.95 8.02 16.24
N PRO A 225 -12.23 8.21 16.58
CA PRO A 225 -13.28 8.40 15.58
C PRO A 225 -13.01 9.61 14.71
N ILE A 226 -13.40 9.57 13.43
CA ILE A 226 -13.32 10.77 12.58
C ILE A 226 -14.35 11.82 13.03
N GLU A 227 -13.98 13.09 12.91
CA GLU A 227 -14.82 14.22 13.28
C GLU A 227 -16.03 14.36 12.33
N ARG A 228 -17.20 13.87 12.76
CA ARG A 228 -18.41 13.83 11.92
C ARG A 228 -19.04 15.19 11.66
N SER A 229 -18.77 16.20 12.49
CA SER A 229 -19.20 17.58 12.24
C SER A 229 -18.60 18.16 10.95
N LYS A 230 -17.43 17.68 10.53
CA LYS A 230 -16.76 18.07 9.29
C LYS A 230 -17.01 17.10 8.14
N TYR A 231 -17.77 16.03 8.38
CA TYR A 231 -18.05 15.02 7.37
C TYR A 231 -19.28 15.44 6.56
N PRO A 232 -19.15 15.74 5.24
CA PRO A 232 -20.19 16.44 4.48
C PRO A 232 -21.57 15.79 4.56
N MET A 233 -21.62 14.47 4.47
CA MET A 233 -22.87 13.72 4.53
C MET A 233 -23.59 13.88 5.87
N ILE A 234 -22.85 13.89 6.99
CA ILE A 234 -23.45 14.03 8.33
C ILE A 234 -23.76 15.48 8.65
N ALA A 235 -22.89 16.41 8.26
CA ALA A 235 -23.15 17.84 8.39
C ALA A 235 -24.47 18.24 7.70
N ASN A 236 -24.72 17.71 6.49
CA ASN A 236 -25.96 17.97 5.75
C ASN A 236 -27.20 17.39 6.44
N GLU A 237 -27.11 16.19 7.02
CA GLU A 237 -28.25 15.59 7.75
C GLU A 237 -28.50 16.29 9.10
N LEU A 238 -27.45 16.70 9.79
CA LEU A 238 -27.57 17.52 10.99
C LEU A 238 -28.23 18.87 10.68
N GLU A 239 -27.82 19.56 9.61
CA GLU A 239 -28.45 20.80 9.13
C GLU A 239 -29.97 20.65 8.93
N LYS A 240 -30.41 19.56 8.28
CA LYS A 240 -31.84 19.27 8.09
C LYS A 240 -32.60 19.10 9.41
N ASN A 241 -31.93 18.60 10.45
CA ASN A 241 -32.56 18.33 11.74
C ASN A 241 -32.61 19.57 12.66
N LYS A 242 -31.90 20.66 12.33
CA LYS A 242 -31.90 21.91 13.11
C LYS A 242 -33.28 22.55 13.26
N SER A 243 -34.19 22.32 12.31
CA SER A 243 -35.57 22.80 12.42
C SER A 243 -36.37 22.11 13.51
N PHE A 244 -35.92 20.94 13.99
CA PHE A 244 -36.61 20.13 14.99
C PHE A 244 -35.94 20.20 16.36
N CYS A 245 -34.59 20.21 16.43
CA CYS A 245 -33.87 20.10 17.70
C CYS A 245 -32.57 20.93 17.71
N THR A 246 -32.16 21.36 18.91
CA THR A 246 -30.88 22.07 19.10
C THR A 246 -29.74 21.07 19.09
N ILE A 247 -28.76 21.26 18.20
CA ILE A 247 -27.63 20.35 18.04
C ILE A 247 -26.54 20.75 19.04
N THR A 248 -26.34 19.93 20.07
CA THR A 248 -25.29 20.13 21.07
C THR A 248 -24.18 19.09 20.91
N LYS A 249 -22.98 19.40 21.40
CA LYS A 249 -21.87 18.42 21.38
C LYS A 249 -22.12 17.25 22.33
N ASP A 250 -22.81 17.49 23.44
CA ASP A 250 -23.11 16.48 24.44
C ASP A 250 -24.09 15.42 23.92
N SER A 251 -24.87 15.77 22.89
CA SER A 251 -25.79 14.85 22.23
C SER A 251 -25.15 14.06 21.07
N MET A 252 -23.84 14.23 20.86
CA MET A 252 -23.04 13.47 19.89
C MET A 252 -22.11 12.50 20.61
N ASP A 253 -22.28 11.20 20.32
CA ASP A 253 -21.39 10.14 20.80
C ASP A 253 -20.60 9.56 19.62
N SER A 254 -19.30 9.33 19.82
CA SER A 254 -18.41 8.79 18.80
C SER A 254 -17.43 7.81 19.43
N ASN A 255 -17.41 6.59 18.90
CA ASN A 255 -16.60 5.51 19.44
C ASN A 255 -15.92 4.73 18.32
N ILE A 256 -14.75 4.20 18.62
CA ILE A 256 -14.04 3.30 17.72
C ILE A 256 -13.79 1.96 18.40
N PHE A 257 -13.98 0.90 17.64
CA PHE A 257 -13.77 -0.45 18.11
C PHE A 257 -12.96 -1.25 17.11
N ILE A 258 -12.10 -2.13 17.64
CA ILE A 258 -11.16 -2.92 16.86
C ILE A 258 -11.36 -4.38 17.25
N SER A 259 -11.65 -5.23 16.27
CA SER A 259 -11.84 -6.66 16.48
C SER A 259 -11.17 -7.50 15.40
N LEU A 260 -10.89 -8.75 15.75
CA LEU A 260 -10.42 -9.80 14.86
C LEU A 260 -11.56 -10.65 14.28
N ASP A 261 -12.80 -10.16 14.39
CA ASP A 261 -14.00 -10.81 13.87
C ASP A 261 -14.37 -10.29 12.48
N TYR A 262 -15.06 -11.15 11.74
CA TYR A 262 -15.67 -10.80 10.47
C TYR A 262 -17.11 -10.31 10.65
N PHE A 263 -17.42 -9.16 10.07
CA PHE A 263 -18.78 -8.64 9.99
C PHE A 263 -19.23 -8.55 8.54
N ASN A 264 -20.40 -9.09 8.26
CA ASN A 264 -21.05 -8.92 6.97
C ASN A 264 -21.95 -7.67 6.97
N GLU A 265 -22.41 -7.29 5.79
CA GLU A 265 -23.21 -6.08 5.54
C GLU A 265 -24.53 -6.06 6.36
N ASN A 266 -25.16 -7.22 6.56
CA ASN A 266 -26.37 -7.34 7.36
C ASN A 266 -26.10 -7.09 8.85
N LEU A 267 -24.98 -7.59 9.38
CA LEU A 267 -24.57 -7.35 10.76
C LEU A 267 -24.25 -5.87 10.97
N ILE A 268 -23.57 -5.22 10.03
CA ILE A 268 -23.20 -3.80 10.11
C ILE A 268 -24.44 -2.89 10.18
N SER A 269 -25.41 -3.11 9.28
CA SER A 269 -26.64 -2.29 9.24
C SER A 269 -27.54 -2.49 10.46
N SER A 270 -27.44 -3.63 11.14
CA SER A 270 -28.25 -3.98 12.32
C SER A 270 -27.53 -3.85 13.67
N CYS A 271 -26.25 -3.46 13.67
CA CYS A 271 -25.44 -3.40 14.88
C CYS A 271 -25.69 -2.14 15.73
N ASN A 272 -26.57 -2.20 16.73
CA ASN A 272 -26.82 -1.09 17.66
C ASN A 272 -25.90 -1.06 18.91
N HIS A 273 -24.88 -1.91 18.97
CA HIS A 273 -23.97 -2.00 20.12
C HIS A 273 -22.76 -1.07 19.98
N ASN A 274 -22.33 -0.49 21.11
CA ASN A 274 -21.13 0.35 21.18
C ASN A 274 -19.86 -0.47 20.93
N ASN A 275 -19.81 -1.69 21.46
CA ASN A 275 -18.79 -2.69 21.17
C ASN A 275 -19.43 -3.77 20.28
N PRO A 276 -19.28 -3.68 18.95
CA PRO A 276 -19.89 -4.65 18.05
C PRO A 276 -19.24 -6.03 18.19
N LEU A 277 -20.06 -7.05 18.43
CA LEU A 277 -19.68 -8.47 18.31
C LEU A 277 -20.65 -9.17 17.36
N PRO A 278 -20.21 -10.09 16.47
CA PRO A 278 -21.09 -10.63 15.44
C PRO A 278 -22.36 -11.30 15.99
N HIS A 279 -22.24 -12.02 17.11
CA HIS A 279 -23.35 -12.71 17.77
C HIS A 279 -24.30 -11.77 18.52
N THR A 280 -23.94 -10.51 18.71
CA THR A 280 -24.79 -9.49 19.35
C THR A 280 -25.63 -8.72 18.34
N CYS A 281 -25.28 -8.74 17.05
CA CYS A 281 -26.05 -8.05 16.03
C CYS A 281 -27.34 -8.82 15.69
N ASN A 282 -28.49 -8.14 15.79
CA ASN A 282 -29.80 -8.72 15.49
C ASN A 282 -30.51 -7.89 14.42
N SER A 283 -30.99 -8.53 13.35
CA SER A 283 -31.72 -7.85 12.27
C SER A 283 -32.94 -7.06 12.75
N LYS A 284 -33.54 -7.44 13.89
CA LYS A 284 -34.64 -6.69 14.53
C LYS A 284 -34.23 -5.31 15.04
N ASN A 285 -32.94 -5.06 15.27
CA ASN A 285 -32.41 -3.79 15.78
C ASN A 285 -32.13 -2.78 14.66
N LYS A 286 -32.47 -3.11 13.40
CA LYS A 286 -32.30 -2.20 12.27
C LYS A 286 -33.20 -0.98 12.47
N ILE A 287 -32.60 0.20 12.40
CA ILE A 287 -33.32 1.48 12.57
C ILE A 287 -34.06 1.79 11.27
N ASN A 288 -35.33 2.16 11.40
CA ASN A 288 -36.15 2.63 10.28
C ASN A 288 -35.94 4.13 10.08
N GLY A 289 -35.63 4.56 8.86
CA GLY A 289 -35.37 5.95 8.52
C GLY A 289 -34.83 6.12 7.10
N ILE A 290 -34.41 7.33 6.76
CA ILE A 290 -33.68 7.60 5.52
C ILE A 290 -32.30 6.94 5.67
N THR A 291 -32.04 5.93 4.86
CA THR A 291 -30.81 5.13 4.96
C THR A 291 -29.88 5.39 3.78
N HIS A 292 -28.60 5.38 4.07
CA HIS A 292 -27.54 5.27 3.09
C HIS A 292 -26.66 4.08 3.47
N PHE A 293 -26.42 3.19 2.52
CA PHE A 293 -25.57 2.03 2.72
C PHE A 293 -24.67 1.85 1.50
N LYS A 294 -23.37 1.88 1.71
CA LYS A 294 -22.37 1.72 0.66
C LYS A 294 -21.30 0.76 1.12
N THR A 295 -20.93 -0.20 0.28
CA THR A 295 -19.80 -1.10 0.52
C THR A 295 -18.88 -1.10 -0.68
N ASP A 296 -17.67 -0.61 -0.47
CA ASP A 296 -16.63 -0.50 -1.48
C ASP A 296 -15.49 -1.48 -1.17
N LYS A 297 -14.95 -2.11 -2.22
CA LYS A 297 -13.63 -2.77 -2.13
C LYS A 297 -12.57 -1.69 -2.26
N ILE A 298 -11.73 -1.56 -1.24
CA ILE A 298 -10.68 -0.55 -1.19
C ILE A 298 -9.30 -1.19 -1.42
N THR A 299 -8.31 -0.37 -1.74
CA THR A 299 -6.91 -0.81 -1.87
C THR A 299 -6.23 -0.90 -0.50
N ILE A 300 -5.04 -1.50 -0.44
CA ILE A 300 -4.18 -1.44 0.75
C ILE A 300 -3.80 0.01 1.12
N VAL A 301 -3.66 0.89 0.12
CA VAL A 301 -3.31 2.30 0.35
C VAL A 301 -4.48 3.01 1.03
N ASP A 302 -5.70 2.83 0.52
CA ASP A 302 -6.91 3.37 1.15
C ASP A 302 -7.09 2.88 2.59
N PHE A 303 -6.82 1.59 2.85
CA PHE A 303 -6.87 1.03 4.20
C PHE A 303 -5.86 1.73 5.14
N ILE A 304 -4.64 1.93 4.66
CA ILE A 304 -3.57 2.63 5.41
C ILE A 304 -3.91 4.10 5.63
N GLU A 305 -4.54 4.77 4.67
CA GLU A 305 -5.03 6.13 4.84
C GLU A 305 -6.14 6.22 5.88
N GLU A 306 -7.10 5.29 5.88
CA GLU A 306 -8.16 5.25 6.89
C GLU A 306 -7.60 4.97 8.30
N TYR A 307 -6.53 4.16 8.40
CA TYR A 307 -5.77 3.99 9.63
C TYR A 307 -5.08 5.30 10.06
N TYR A 308 -4.32 5.94 9.16
CA TYR A 308 -3.60 7.18 9.43
C TYR A 308 -4.53 8.32 9.88
N LYS A 309 -5.68 8.49 9.21
CA LYS A 309 -6.70 9.51 9.53
C LYS A 309 -7.19 9.43 10.98
N ARG A 310 -7.11 8.25 11.61
CA ARG A 310 -7.61 7.97 12.96
C ARG A 310 -6.49 7.83 13.98
N LEU A 311 -5.23 7.75 13.54
CA LEU A 311 -4.13 7.38 14.40
C LEU A 311 -3.74 8.51 15.35
N THR A 312 -3.68 8.18 16.64
CA THR A 312 -3.00 8.93 17.69
C THR A 312 -1.88 8.06 18.23
N ILE A 313 -0.72 8.65 18.49
CA ILE A 313 0.41 7.88 19.04
C ILE A 313 0.34 7.84 20.57
N ASN A 314 0.64 6.69 21.14
CA ASN A 314 0.79 6.52 22.59
C ASN A 314 2.25 6.77 23.00
N ASP A 315 2.42 7.58 24.04
CA ASP A 315 3.73 7.92 24.61
C ASP A 315 4.21 6.89 25.63
N ASP A 316 4.63 5.73 25.13
CA ASP A 316 5.20 4.68 25.96
C ASP A 316 6.68 4.45 25.59
N GLU A 317 7.58 4.95 26.44
CA GLU A 317 9.03 4.84 26.24
C GLU A 317 9.52 3.39 26.13
N LEU A 318 8.85 2.43 26.78
CA LEU A 318 9.22 1.02 26.72
C LEU A 318 8.86 0.43 25.35
N MET A 319 7.70 0.81 24.82
CA MET A 319 7.25 0.36 23.50
C MET A 319 8.07 0.97 22.37
N TRP A 320 8.55 2.19 22.55
CA TRP A 320 9.31 2.93 21.54
C TRP A 320 10.83 2.83 21.73
N ASN A 321 11.34 2.02 22.65
CA ASN A 321 12.76 1.98 23.03
C ASN A 321 13.74 1.88 21.83
N VAL A 322 13.42 1.12 20.78
CA VAL A 322 14.26 0.94 19.58
C VAL A 322 14.21 2.17 18.64
N CYS A 323 13.11 2.93 18.66
CA CYS A 323 12.83 3.99 17.68
C CYS A 323 12.16 5.23 18.29
N ASN A 324 12.52 5.58 19.53
CA ASN A 324 11.87 6.64 20.32
C ASN A 324 11.86 7.99 19.59
N PHE A 325 12.98 8.32 18.93
CA PHE A 325 13.14 9.55 18.15
C PHE A 325 12.29 9.62 16.86
N ARG A 326 11.57 8.55 16.50
CA ARG A 326 10.70 8.46 15.31
C ARG A 326 9.23 8.26 15.67
N LYS A 327 8.86 8.45 16.93
CA LYS A 327 7.50 8.32 17.40
C LYS A 327 6.60 9.34 16.71
N SER A 328 5.97 8.94 15.61
CA SER A 328 5.07 9.78 14.83
C SER A 328 3.97 8.96 14.14
N PRO A 329 2.79 9.54 13.89
CA PRO A 329 1.74 8.89 13.12
C PRO A 329 2.21 8.38 11.77
N GLU A 330 3.03 9.17 11.06
CA GLU A 330 3.58 8.83 9.75
C GLU A 330 4.48 7.60 9.84
N PHE A 331 5.38 7.55 10.84
CA PHE A 331 6.31 6.43 10.96
C PHE A 331 5.60 5.12 11.27
N LEU A 332 4.67 5.12 12.23
CA LEU A 332 3.91 3.92 12.58
C LEU A 332 3.04 3.44 11.41
N THR A 333 2.48 4.37 10.65
CA THR A 333 1.72 4.09 9.42
C THR A 333 2.60 3.45 8.34
N LEU A 334 3.82 3.97 8.14
CA LEU A 334 4.78 3.35 7.21
C LEU A 334 5.15 1.92 7.62
N LEU A 335 5.35 1.68 8.92
CA LEU A 335 5.65 0.35 9.44
C LEU A 335 4.49 -0.62 9.23
N LEU A 336 3.25 -0.21 9.55
CA LEU A 336 2.07 -1.04 9.30
C LEU A 336 1.91 -1.35 7.80
N PHE A 337 2.12 -0.36 6.93
CA PHE A 337 2.05 -0.56 5.49
C PHE A 337 3.09 -1.56 4.98
N GLU A 338 4.34 -1.45 5.46
CA GLU A 338 5.39 -2.40 5.08
C GLU A 338 5.12 -3.80 5.63
N TYR A 339 4.56 -3.91 6.83
CA TYR A 339 4.14 -5.19 7.41
C TYR A 339 3.04 -5.86 6.55
N LEU A 340 2.01 -5.12 6.15
CA LEU A 340 0.95 -5.64 5.29
C LEU A 340 1.50 -6.04 3.91
N LYS A 341 2.47 -5.32 3.34
CA LYS A 341 3.19 -5.74 2.12
C LYS A 341 3.91 -7.08 2.31
N CYS A 342 4.55 -7.29 3.46
CA CYS A 342 5.13 -8.59 3.79
C CYS A 342 4.06 -9.68 3.81
N MET A 343 2.90 -9.45 4.43
CA MET A 343 1.80 -10.42 4.41
C MET A 343 1.31 -10.73 2.98
N LEU A 344 1.16 -9.73 2.13
CA LEU A 344 0.76 -9.92 0.73
C LEU A 344 1.80 -10.73 -0.06
N SER A 345 3.10 -10.53 0.19
CA SER A 345 4.15 -11.30 -0.47
C SER A 345 4.07 -12.81 -0.19
N VAL A 346 3.57 -13.18 1.00
CA VAL A 346 3.33 -14.58 1.37
C VAL A 346 2.20 -15.17 0.52
N LEU A 347 1.15 -14.41 0.23
CA LEU A 347 0.03 -14.89 -0.60
C LEU A 347 0.45 -15.26 -2.02
N ASN A 348 1.41 -14.53 -2.59
CA ASN A 348 1.96 -14.85 -3.91
C ASN A 348 2.63 -16.24 -3.92
N LYS A 349 3.19 -16.67 -2.78
CA LYS A 349 3.85 -17.97 -2.64
C LYS A 349 2.88 -19.12 -2.37
N TYR A 350 1.77 -18.85 -1.66
CA TYR A 350 0.85 -19.89 -1.16
C TYR A 350 -0.58 -19.79 -1.74
N SER A 351 -0.75 -19.04 -2.83
CA SER A 351 -2.01 -18.87 -3.57
C SER A 351 -3.20 -18.51 -2.68
N GLY A 352 -3.05 -17.49 -1.83
CA GLY A 352 -4.12 -16.99 -0.97
C GLY A 352 -4.76 -15.69 -1.47
N ILE A 353 -5.64 -15.10 -0.65
CA ILE A 353 -6.43 -13.92 -0.99
C ILE A 353 -6.36 -12.90 0.16
N CYS A 354 -6.19 -11.62 -0.17
CA CYS A 354 -6.39 -10.52 0.76
C CYS A 354 -7.44 -9.58 0.18
N LEU A 355 -8.45 -9.19 0.97
CA LEU A 355 -9.48 -8.24 0.58
C LEU A 355 -9.57 -7.14 1.63
N PHE A 356 -9.58 -5.89 1.16
CA PHE A 356 -9.91 -4.74 2.00
C PHE A 356 -11.28 -4.21 1.59
N LYS A 357 -12.09 -3.84 2.58
CA LYS A 357 -13.44 -3.30 2.39
C LYS A 357 -13.66 -2.07 3.26
N LYS A 358 -14.40 -1.12 2.74
CA LYS A 358 -15.00 -0.01 3.48
C LYS A 358 -16.50 -0.09 3.35
N THR A 359 -17.19 -0.21 4.48
CA THR A 359 -18.65 -0.17 4.53
C THR A 359 -19.09 1.07 5.31
N GLU A 360 -19.93 1.88 4.69
CA GLU A 360 -20.50 3.09 5.27
C GLU A 360 -22.01 2.92 5.38
N TYR A 361 -22.54 3.11 6.57
CA TYR A 361 -23.97 3.03 6.86
C TYR A 361 -24.41 4.25 7.64
N MET A 362 -25.40 4.96 7.14
CA MET A 362 -26.06 6.06 7.83
C MET A 362 -27.56 5.84 7.85
N VAL A 363 -28.19 6.22 8.96
CA VAL A 363 -29.65 6.28 9.09
C VAL A 363 -30.03 7.56 9.83
N ASN A 364 -30.97 8.31 9.27
CA ASN A 364 -31.58 9.48 9.88
C ASN A 364 -33.09 9.24 10.06
N CYS A 365 -33.58 9.37 11.29
CA CYS A 365 -35.01 9.28 11.62
C CYS A 365 -35.57 10.60 12.20
N GLY A 366 -34.86 11.71 11.98
CA GLY A 366 -35.23 13.08 12.37
C GLY A 366 -34.73 13.48 13.75
N HIS A 367 -35.01 12.68 14.78
CA HIS A 367 -34.58 12.91 16.16
C HIS A 367 -33.35 12.08 16.56
N HIS A 368 -32.86 11.24 15.64
CA HIS A 368 -31.69 10.41 15.85
C HIS A 368 -30.98 10.13 14.52
N ILE A 369 -29.66 10.24 14.54
CA ILE A 369 -28.76 9.88 13.43
C ILE A 369 -27.78 8.83 13.94
N SER A 370 -27.70 7.70 13.26
CA SER A 370 -26.61 6.73 13.42
C SER A 370 -25.77 6.71 12.16
N HIS A 371 -24.45 6.85 12.31
CA HIS A 371 -23.50 6.74 11.21
C HIS A 371 -22.35 5.81 11.60
N ARG A 372 -22.01 4.87 10.72
CA ARG A 372 -21.03 3.82 10.96
C ARG A 372 -20.12 3.69 9.75
N ILE A 373 -18.82 3.69 10.00
CA ILE A 373 -17.81 3.40 8.98
C ILE A 373 -17.02 2.19 9.46
N TRP A 374 -16.98 1.15 8.64
CA TRP A 374 -16.33 -0.11 8.93
C TRP A 374 -15.21 -0.32 7.92
N ILE A 375 -13.97 -0.40 8.40
CA ILE A 375 -12.80 -0.69 7.59
C ILE A 375 -12.35 -2.10 7.92
N GLN A 376 -12.40 -3.00 6.95
CA GLN A 376 -12.17 -4.42 7.15
C GLN A 376 -11.05 -4.95 6.27
N MET A 377 -10.23 -5.83 6.85
CA MET A 377 -9.24 -6.65 6.17
C MET A 377 -9.61 -8.12 6.36
N PHE A 378 -9.65 -8.86 5.25
CA PHE A 378 -9.78 -10.31 5.21
C PHE A 378 -8.53 -10.88 4.56
N TYR A 379 -7.85 -11.79 5.25
CA TYR A 379 -6.63 -12.42 4.77
C TYR A 379 -6.76 -13.94 4.89
N GLU A 380 -6.65 -14.65 3.77
CA GLU A 380 -6.73 -16.11 3.69
C GLU A 380 -5.49 -16.66 2.99
N TYR A 381 -4.81 -17.64 3.58
CA TYR A 381 -3.57 -18.21 3.05
C TYR A 381 -3.62 -19.73 2.94
N GLY A 382 -2.93 -20.29 1.94
CA GLY A 382 -2.84 -21.74 1.74
C GLY A 382 -4.04 -22.31 1.00
N HIS A 383 -4.05 -22.21 -0.33
CA HIS A 383 -4.96 -22.99 -1.16
C HIS A 383 -4.30 -24.32 -1.53
N ASP A 384 -4.59 -25.39 -0.80
CA ASP A 384 -4.13 -26.73 -1.20
C ASP A 384 -4.92 -27.17 -2.44
N SER A 385 -4.29 -27.07 -3.61
CA SER A 385 -4.74 -27.74 -4.84
C SER A 385 -5.00 -29.24 -4.63
N ALA A 386 -4.32 -29.85 -3.64
CA ALA A 386 -4.51 -31.25 -3.25
C ALA A 386 -5.90 -31.55 -2.61
N ASN A 387 -6.54 -30.58 -1.95
CA ASN A 387 -7.84 -30.79 -1.32
C ASN A 387 -9.01 -30.79 -2.32
N MET A 388 -8.86 -30.14 -3.49
CA MET A 388 -9.86 -30.23 -4.56
C MET A 388 -9.88 -31.61 -5.24
N GLU A 389 -8.73 -32.26 -5.39
CA GLU A 389 -8.67 -33.63 -5.92
C GLU A 389 -9.19 -34.66 -4.91
N LYS A 390 -8.89 -34.49 -3.61
CA LYS A 390 -9.46 -35.35 -2.55
C LYS A 390 -10.98 -35.17 -2.42
N LYS A 391 -11.51 -33.94 -2.52
CA LYS A 391 -12.97 -33.70 -2.56
C LYS A 391 -13.61 -34.29 -3.81
N LYS A 392 -12.98 -34.18 -4.99
CA LYS A 392 -13.50 -34.81 -6.23
C LYS A 392 -13.43 -36.34 -6.20
N LYS A 393 -12.41 -36.94 -5.57
CA LYS A 393 -12.31 -38.40 -5.38
C LYS A 393 -13.31 -38.92 -4.34
N LYS A 394 -13.51 -38.22 -3.22
CA LYS A 394 -14.56 -38.56 -2.23
C LYS A 394 -15.98 -38.42 -2.81
N ILE A 395 -16.25 -37.40 -3.61
CA ILE A 395 -17.56 -37.25 -4.28
C ILE A 395 -17.79 -38.36 -5.33
N LYS A 396 -16.74 -38.86 -6.00
CA LYS A 396 -16.86 -40.02 -6.89
C LYS A 396 -16.99 -41.37 -6.16
N GLN A 397 -16.47 -41.49 -4.94
CA GLN A 397 -16.60 -42.70 -4.12
C GLN A 397 -17.91 -42.75 -3.32
N ASN A 398 -18.49 -41.59 -2.96
CA ASN A 398 -19.77 -41.52 -2.21
C ASN A 398 -21.02 -41.63 -3.07
N ILE A 399 -20.90 -41.77 -4.40
CA ILE A 399 -22.07 -42.06 -5.27
C ILE A 399 -22.44 -43.55 -5.24
N HIS A 400 -21.61 -44.43 -4.66
CA HIS A 400 -21.88 -45.87 -4.66
C HIS A 400 -22.36 -46.50 -3.35
N ASN A 401 -22.34 -45.80 -2.22
CA ASN A 401 -22.85 -46.33 -0.96
C ASN A 401 -23.80 -45.32 -0.30
N THR A 402 -25.08 -45.41 -0.64
CA THR A 402 -26.15 -44.98 0.26
C THR A 402 -26.29 -46.05 1.34
N ASP A 403 -25.97 -45.71 2.59
CA ASP A 403 -26.81 -45.93 3.77
C ASP A 403 -25.97 -45.80 5.06
N ASN A 404 -26.44 -44.89 5.93
CA ASN A 404 -26.15 -44.77 7.36
C ASN A 404 -24.69 -44.76 7.84
N ALA A 405 -24.16 -43.58 8.12
CA ALA A 405 -23.34 -43.33 9.31
C ALA A 405 -23.33 -41.81 9.62
N GLY A 406 -23.57 -41.45 10.88
CA GLY A 406 -23.42 -40.08 11.35
C GLY A 406 -21.96 -39.65 11.23
N ASP A 407 -21.69 -38.75 10.29
CA ASP A 407 -20.37 -38.16 10.15
C ASP A 407 -20.28 -36.95 11.09
N HIS A 408 -19.63 -37.16 12.23
CA HIS A 408 -18.80 -36.12 12.82
C HIS A 408 -17.82 -35.64 11.74
N GLU A 409 -18.15 -34.55 11.06
CA GLU A 409 -17.16 -33.81 10.28
C GLU A 409 -16.07 -33.36 11.25
N ASN A 410 -14.96 -34.11 11.26
CA ASN A 410 -13.68 -33.62 11.74
C ASN A 410 -13.35 -32.35 10.94
N ASP A 411 -13.74 -31.22 11.51
CA ASP A 411 -13.41 -29.88 11.09
C ASP A 411 -11.91 -29.64 11.35
N ASP A 412 -11.05 -30.33 10.58
CA ASP A 412 -9.64 -29.95 10.37
C ASP A 412 -9.57 -28.70 9.48
N ASN A 413 -10.42 -27.72 9.77
CA ASN A 413 -10.41 -26.39 9.19
C ASN A 413 -9.28 -25.62 9.86
N ASN A 414 -8.04 -26.03 9.57
CA ASN A 414 -6.83 -25.35 10.00
C ASN A 414 -6.99 -23.86 9.70
N ASN A 415 -7.04 -23.04 10.77
CA ASN A 415 -7.27 -21.59 10.79
C ASN A 415 -6.36 -20.83 9.81
N ARG A 416 -6.77 -20.79 8.55
CA ARG A 416 -6.07 -20.16 7.43
C ARG A 416 -6.58 -18.74 7.16
N THR A 417 -7.47 -18.24 7.98
CA THR A 417 -8.07 -16.91 7.86
C THR A 417 -7.67 -16.00 9.02
N LEU A 418 -7.41 -14.74 8.69
CA LEU A 418 -7.18 -13.65 9.63
C LEU A 418 -8.13 -12.51 9.26
N TYR A 419 -8.74 -11.90 10.26
CA TYR A 419 -9.61 -10.74 10.09
C TYR A 419 -9.12 -9.58 10.93
N LEU A 420 -9.41 -8.37 10.47
CA LEU A 420 -9.30 -7.15 11.24
C LEU A 420 -10.42 -6.24 10.82
N THR A 421 -11.16 -5.74 11.80
CA THR A 421 -12.28 -4.83 11.63
C THR A 421 -12.06 -3.61 12.51
N ILE A 422 -12.09 -2.43 11.89
CA ILE A 422 -12.11 -1.13 12.56
C ILE A 422 -13.53 -0.57 12.37
N ALA A 423 -14.30 -0.52 13.45
CA ALA A 423 -15.66 0.00 13.46
C ALA A 423 -15.68 1.39 14.10
N ASP A 424 -15.94 2.41 13.29
CA ASP A 424 -16.02 3.81 13.68
C ASP A 424 -17.51 4.22 13.72
N HIS A 425 -18.05 4.33 14.94
CA HIS A 425 -19.44 4.59 15.23
C HIS A 425 -19.65 6.04 15.65
N TYR A 426 -20.72 6.62 15.13
CA TYR A 426 -21.23 7.93 15.49
C TYR A 426 -22.73 7.83 15.74
N LYS A 427 -23.18 8.50 16.79
CA LYS A 427 -24.58 8.65 17.14
C LYS A 427 -24.83 10.11 17.48
N TRP A 428 -25.93 10.64 16.97
CA TRP A 428 -26.53 11.88 17.46
C TRP A 428 -27.95 11.57 17.89
N ASP A 429 -28.28 12.01 19.10
CA ASP A 429 -29.63 12.01 19.65
C ASP A 429 -30.06 13.46 19.89
N ALA A 430 -31.34 13.75 19.69
CA ALA A 430 -31.93 15.09 19.88
C ALA A 430 -32.08 15.51 21.34
#